data_AF-A0A0J8Y0N3-F1
#
_entry.id   AF-A0A0J8Y0N3-F1
#
_cell.length_a   1.000
_cell.length_b   1.000
_cell.length_c   1.000
_cell.angle_alpha   90.00
_cell.angle_beta   90.00
_cell.angle_gamma   90.00
#
_symmetry.space_group_name_H-M   'P 1'
#
loop_
_entity.id
_entity.type
_entity.pdbx_description
1 polymer ?
#
loop_
_entity_poly.entity_id
_entity_poly.type
_entity_poly.pdbx_seq_one_letter_code
_entity_poly.pdbx_strand_id
1 'polypeptide(L)'
;MKQRDIQVLQEMGLTYWQIRKPECFPALEVPVVNLPDDCKLLFITEETLTDQDAWLFGRILKSMKLSPEHALMLPPSALEQLGQHQLVWCWIAGCTAAAPVGVQVLQSAAISTMHTHPAAKKALWQQICSYDN
;
A
#
# COMPACT_ATOMS: atom_id res chain seq x y z
N MET A 1 4.37 28.49 -20.32
CA MET A 1 2.96 28.94 -20.31
C MET A 1 2.90 30.30 -21.01
N LYS A 2 1.87 30.59 -21.82
CA LYS A 2 1.80 31.85 -22.58
C LYS A 2 1.12 32.94 -21.76
N GLN A 3 1.39 34.21 -22.04
CA GLN A 3 0.88 35.36 -21.27
C GLN A 3 -0.66 35.48 -21.25
N ARG A 4 -1.33 34.98 -22.30
CA ARG A 4 -2.80 34.88 -22.33
C ARG A 4 -3.35 33.95 -21.25
N ASP A 5 -2.67 32.83 -20.99
CA ASP A 5 -3.16 31.83 -20.03
C ASP A 5 -3.17 32.40 -18.60
N ILE A 6 -2.20 33.26 -18.28
CA ILE A 6 -2.11 33.93 -16.97
C ILE A 6 -3.22 34.97 -16.80
N GLN A 7 -3.56 35.72 -17.86
CA GLN A 7 -4.66 36.69 -17.82
C GLN A 7 -6.00 36.02 -17.58
N VAL A 8 -6.27 34.90 -18.27
CA VAL A 8 -7.52 34.14 -18.08
C VAL A 8 -7.64 33.63 -16.65
N LEU A 9 -6.55 33.11 -16.06
CA LEU A 9 -6.55 32.65 -14.66
C LEU A 9 -6.87 33.80 -13.68
N GLN A 10 -6.31 34.99 -13.92
CA GLN A 10 -6.59 36.17 -13.11
C GLN A 10 -8.05 36.64 -13.23
N GLU A 11 -8.62 36.62 -14.43
CA GLU A 11 -10.04 36.93 -14.67
C GLU A 11 -10.97 35.94 -13.96
N MET A 12 -10.56 34.67 -13.82
CA MET A 12 -11.27 33.65 -13.04
C MET A 12 -11.08 33.81 -11.52
N GLY A 13 -10.34 34.82 -11.05
CA GLY A 13 -10.05 35.04 -9.63
C GLY A 13 -9.03 34.04 -9.05
N LEU A 14 -8.29 33.33 -9.91
CA LEU A 14 -7.26 32.37 -9.48
C LEU A 14 -5.91 33.07 -9.35
N THR A 15 -5.34 33.01 -8.14
CA THR A 15 -4.01 33.54 -7.88
C THR A 15 -2.94 32.59 -8.42
N TYR A 16 -2.12 33.07 -9.34
CA TYR A 16 -1.02 32.31 -9.92
C TYR A 16 0.30 32.58 -9.20
N TRP A 17 0.97 31.51 -8.74
CA TRP A 17 2.29 31.57 -8.11
C TRP A 17 3.31 30.86 -9.00
N GLN A 18 4.37 31.57 -9.39
CA GLN A 18 5.47 31.00 -10.16
C GLN A 18 6.71 30.84 -9.29
N ILE A 19 7.28 29.64 -9.28
CA ILE A 19 8.56 29.37 -8.62
C ILE A 19 9.66 30.11 -9.39
N ARG A 20 10.35 31.05 -8.72
CA ARG A 20 11.39 31.90 -9.34
C ARG A 20 12.69 31.16 -9.64
N LYS A 21 13.02 30.14 -8.85
CA LYS A 21 14.23 29.30 -8.97
C LYS A 21 13.84 27.83 -8.88
N PRO A 22 13.29 27.25 -9.95
CA PRO A 22 12.92 25.84 -9.97
C PRO A 22 14.11 24.94 -9.61
N GLU A 23 15.34 25.34 -9.93
CA GLU A 23 16.59 24.63 -9.61
C GLU A 23 16.91 24.53 -8.11
N CYS A 24 16.36 25.40 -7.27
CA CYS A 24 16.52 25.32 -5.80
C CYS A 24 15.59 24.28 -5.17
N PHE A 25 14.58 23.83 -5.91
CA PHE A 25 13.78 22.68 -5.55
C PHE A 25 14.44 21.50 -6.26
N PRO A 26 15.11 20.57 -5.56
CA PRO A 26 15.48 19.32 -6.20
C PRO A 26 14.20 18.77 -6.85
N ALA A 27 14.30 18.29 -8.09
CA ALA A 27 13.21 17.52 -8.65
C ALA A 27 12.82 16.51 -7.56
N LEU A 28 11.61 16.64 -7.02
CA LEU A 28 11.09 15.69 -6.05
C LEU A 28 10.92 14.41 -6.84
N GLU A 29 12.02 13.68 -7.00
CA GLU A 29 12.00 12.28 -7.37
C GLU A 29 11.18 11.65 -6.27
N VAL A 30 9.92 11.39 -6.59
CA VAL A 30 9.01 10.71 -5.69
C VAL A 30 9.72 9.40 -5.35
N PRO A 31 10.13 9.20 -4.08
CA PRO A 31 11.06 8.15 -3.73
C PRO A 31 10.39 6.82 -4.04
N VAL A 32 10.93 6.11 -5.03
CA VAL A 32 10.38 4.82 -5.45
C VAL A 32 10.65 3.81 -4.35
N VAL A 33 9.59 3.17 -3.87
CA VAL A 33 9.67 2.07 -2.91
C VAL A 33 10.06 0.82 -3.69
N ASN A 34 11.34 0.45 -3.60
CA ASN A 34 11.85 -0.79 -4.17
C ASN A 34 11.62 -1.93 -3.17
N LEU A 35 10.95 -2.98 -3.64
CA LEU A 35 10.76 -4.19 -2.86
C LEU A 35 11.97 -5.13 -3.04
N PRO A 36 12.34 -5.91 -2.01
CA PRO A 36 13.28 -7.01 -2.17
C PRO A 36 12.78 -8.01 -3.22
N ASP A 37 13.70 -8.64 -3.97
CA ASP A 37 13.35 -9.62 -5.01
C ASP A 37 12.58 -10.85 -4.47
N ASP A 38 12.88 -11.21 -3.22
CA ASP A 38 12.25 -12.31 -2.50
C ASP A 38 10.89 -11.93 -1.88
N CYS A 39 10.49 -10.65 -1.94
CA CYS A 39 9.21 -10.19 -1.43
C CYS A 39 8.07 -10.70 -2.30
N LYS A 40 7.22 -11.57 -1.72
CA LYS A 40 6.06 -12.17 -2.38
C LYS A 40 4.73 -11.60 -1.89
N LEU A 41 4.68 -11.01 -0.70
CA LEU A 41 3.45 -10.46 -0.12
C LEU A 41 3.63 -9.00 0.31
N LEU A 42 2.74 -8.14 -0.16
CA LEU A 42 2.63 -6.77 0.32
C LEU A 42 1.45 -6.67 1.30
N PHE A 43 1.74 -6.27 2.54
CA PHE A 43 0.75 -6.08 3.58
C PHE A 43 0.45 -4.59 3.75
N ILE A 44 -0.76 -4.18 3.42
CA ILE A 44 -1.20 -2.78 3.41
C ILE A 44 -2.09 -2.52 4.62
N THR A 45 -1.63 -1.66 5.51
CA THR A 45 -2.39 -1.24 6.70
C THR A 45 -1.97 0.15 7.16
N GLU A 46 -2.90 0.89 7.77
CA GLU A 46 -2.59 2.18 8.42
C GLU A 46 -2.09 2.00 9.87
N GLU A 47 -2.41 0.86 10.49
CA GLU A 47 -2.12 0.61 11.91
C GLU A 47 -0.69 0.06 12.09
N THR A 48 0.00 0.52 13.13
CA THR A 48 1.26 -0.10 13.55
C THR A 48 0.97 -1.42 14.28
N LEU A 49 1.66 -2.48 13.87
CA LEU A 49 1.53 -3.80 14.49
C LEU A 49 2.13 -3.82 15.90
N THR A 50 1.33 -4.25 16.88
CA THR A 50 1.84 -4.66 18.19
C THR A 50 2.55 -6.02 18.09
N ASP A 51 3.26 -6.43 19.14
CA ASP A 51 3.91 -7.77 19.18
C ASP A 51 2.91 -8.92 18.98
N GLN A 52 1.69 -8.76 19.51
CA GLN A 52 0.62 -9.76 19.33
C GLN A 52 0.14 -9.81 17.88
N ASP A 53 0.01 -8.65 17.24
CA ASP A 53 -0.36 -8.54 15.83
C ASP A 53 0.71 -9.12 14.92
N ALA A 54 1.99 -8.81 15.19
CA ALA A 54 3.12 -9.36 14.46
C ALA A 54 3.18 -10.90 14.59
N TRP A 55 2.88 -11.43 15.78
CA TRP A 55 2.79 -12.88 15.98
C TRP A 55 1.66 -13.51 15.16
N LEU A 56 0.47 -12.89 15.16
CA LEU A 56 -0.67 -13.37 14.38
C LEU A 56 -0.40 -13.25 12.86
N PHE A 57 0.22 -12.16 12.43
CA PHE A 57 0.65 -11.95 11.06
C PHE A 57 1.58 -13.08 10.60
N GLY A 58 2.61 -13.40 11.40
CA GLY A 58 3.52 -14.51 11.10
C GLY A 58 2.82 -15.88 11.06
N ARG A 59 1.79 -16.10 11.88
CA ARG A 59 0.94 -17.31 11.81
C ARG A 59 0.16 -17.40 10.51
N ILE A 60 -0.37 -16.28 10.03
CA ILE A 60 -1.12 -16.21 8.77
C ILE A 60 -0.17 -16.44 7.59
N LEU A 61 0.99 -15.77 7.56
CA LEU A 61 2.01 -16.01 6.53
C LEU A 61 2.42 -17.48 6.44
N LYS A 62 2.64 -18.15 7.58
CA LYS A 62 2.96 -19.59 7.61
C LYS A 62 1.87 -20.44 6.97
N SER A 63 0.60 -20.08 7.13
CA SER A 63 -0.52 -20.80 6.49
C SER A 63 -0.52 -20.65 4.96
N MET A 64 0.03 -19.54 4.45
CA MET A 64 0.27 -19.27 3.03
C MET A 64 1.62 -19.82 2.53
N LYS A 65 2.35 -20.58 3.36
CA LYS A 65 3.72 -21.07 3.08
C LYS A 65 4.73 -19.94 2.83
N LEU A 66 4.50 -18.77 3.43
CA LEU A 66 5.38 -17.61 3.35
C LEU A 66 6.14 -17.43 4.67
N SER A 67 7.41 -17.04 4.56
CA SER A 67 8.22 -16.55 5.68
C SER A 67 7.96 -15.05 5.89
N PRO A 68 8.16 -14.54 7.13
CA PRO A 68 8.11 -13.09 7.39
C PRO A 68 9.04 -12.26 6.50
N GLU A 69 10.18 -12.80 6.09
CA GLU A 69 11.13 -12.14 5.17
C GLU A 69 10.59 -11.94 3.75
N HIS A 70 9.60 -12.72 3.33
CA HIS A 70 8.94 -12.60 2.03
C HIS A 70 7.77 -11.60 2.06
N ALA A 71 7.52 -10.95 3.20
CA ALA A 71 6.43 -10.02 3.38
C ALA A 71 6.92 -8.63 3.78
N LEU A 72 6.36 -7.59 3.17
CA LEU A 72 6.65 -6.21 3.53
C LEU A 72 5.36 -5.49 3.94
N MET A 73 5.42 -4.74 5.05
CA MET A 73 4.33 -3.86 5.47
C MET A 73 4.52 -2.47 4.85
N LEU A 74 3.44 -1.91 4.30
CA LEU A 74 3.43 -0.61 3.65
C LEU A 74 2.14 0.16 3.98
N PRO A 75 2.19 1.45 4.33
CA PRO A 75 0.96 2.23 4.48
C PRO A 75 0.29 2.49 3.12
N PRO A 76 -1.05 2.68 3.07
CA PRO A 76 -1.77 2.95 1.82
C PRO A 76 -1.22 4.17 1.06
N SER A 77 -0.77 5.20 1.77
CA SER A 77 -0.20 6.41 1.20
C SER A 77 1.12 6.20 0.47
N ALA A 78 1.85 5.11 0.79
CA ALA A 78 3.13 4.78 0.18
C ALA A 78 2.99 3.87 -1.06
N LEU A 79 1.76 3.48 -1.41
CA LEU A 79 1.48 2.53 -2.48
C LEU A 79 1.65 3.15 -3.88
N GLU A 80 1.38 4.44 -4.02
CA GLU A 80 1.58 5.16 -5.30
C GLU A 80 3.05 5.24 -5.70
N GLN A 81 3.96 5.13 -4.73
CA GLN A 81 5.40 5.12 -4.96
C GLN A 81 5.97 3.71 -5.17
N LEU A 82 5.12 2.68 -5.21
CA LEU A 82 5.56 1.31 -5.42
C LEU A 82 6.23 1.16 -6.80
N GLY A 83 7.49 0.73 -6.79
CA GLY A 83 8.23 0.47 -8.02
C GLY A 83 7.82 -0.83 -8.72
N GLN A 84 8.67 -1.29 -9.63
CA GLN A 84 8.51 -2.63 -10.21
C GLN A 84 8.58 -3.70 -9.12
N HIS A 85 7.71 -4.69 -9.20
CA HIS A 85 7.60 -5.72 -8.19
C HIS A 85 7.28 -7.10 -8.76
N GLN A 86 7.65 -8.14 -8.02
CA GLN A 86 7.33 -9.54 -8.30
C GLN A 86 6.39 -10.13 -7.22
N LEU A 87 5.53 -9.27 -6.67
CA LEU A 87 4.51 -9.65 -5.70
C LEU A 87 3.58 -10.71 -6.28
N VAL A 88 3.23 -11.68 -5.43
CA VAL A 88 2.19 -12.68 -5.69
C VAL A 88 0.92 -12.29 -4.96
N TRP A 89 1.05 -11.74 -3.75
CA TRP A 89 -0.05 -11.41 -2.86
C TRP A 89 -0.06 -9.93 -2.49
N CYS A 90 -1.24 -9.35 -2.41
CA CYS A 90 -1.49 -8.07 -1.78
C CYS A 90 -2.58 -8.25 -0.74
N TRP A 91 -2.26 -8.00 0.53
CA TRP A 91 -3.20 -8.10 1.62
C TRP A 91 -3.49 -6.72 2.19
N ILE A 92 -4.73 -6.27 2.02
CA ILE A 92 -5.23 -4.99 2.53
C ILE A 92 -6.02 -5.25 3.82
N ALA A 93 -5.57 -4.68 4.94
CA ALA A 93 -6.17 -4.91 6.26
C ALA A 93 -6.57 -3.59 6.93
N GLY A 94 -7.88 -3.46 7.19
CA GLY A 94 -8.44 -2.34 7.96
C GLY A 94 -8.53 -1.02 7.21
N CYS A 95 -8.20 -0.99 5.91
CA CYS A 95 -8.23 0.21 5.09
C CYS A 95 -8.73 -0.10 3.67
N THR A 96 -8.96 0.96 2.89
CA THR A 96 -9.29 0.85 1.46
C THR A 96 -8.10 1.36 0.66
N ALA A 97 -7.48 0.47 -0.13
CA ALA A 97 -6.34 0.80 -0.97
C ALA A 97 -6.49 0.14 -2.35
N ALA A 98 -5.91 0.73 -3.40
CA ALA A 98 -5.90 0.15 -4.72
C ALA A 98 -4.81 -0.92 -4.81
N ALA A 99 -5.17 -2.20 -4.91
CA ALA A 99 -4.17 -3.25 -5.02
C ALA A 99 -3.33 -3.12 -6.31
N PRO A 100 -2.05 -3.52 -6.29
CA PRO A 100 -1.25 -3.61 -7.50
C PRO A 100 -1.86 -4.56 -8.54
N VAL A 101 -1.57 -4.33 -9.82
CA VAL A 101 -2.13 -5.15 -10.91
C VAL A 101 -1.43 -6.50 -10.97
N GLY A 102 -2.20 -7.57 -11.20
CA GLY A 102 -1.66 -8.92 -11.44
C GLY A 102 -1.30 -9.72 -10.19
N VAL A 103 -1.72 -9.27 -9.01
CA VAL A 103 -1.51 -9.96 -7.72
C VAL A 103 -2.81 -10.51 -7.17
N GLN A 104 -2.71 -11.55 -6.33
CA GLN A 104 -3.84 -12.10 -5.59
C GLN A 104 -4.17 -11.18 -4.41
N VAL A 105 -5.40 -10.66 -4.38
CA VAL A 105 -5.81 -9.65 -3.41
C VAL A 105 -6.58 -10.29 -2.27
N LEU A 106 -6.13 -10.04 -1.04
CA LEU A 106 -6.80 -10.40 0.20
C LEU A 106 -7.30 -9.13 0.87
N GLN A 107 -8.52 -9.16 1.40
CA GLN A 107 -9.12 -8.00 2.04
C GLN A 107 -9.74 -8.42 3.37
N SER A 108 -9.33 -7.75 4.45
CA SER A 108 -9.78 -8.08 5.79
C SER A 108 -9.97 -6.85 6.67
N ALA A 109 -10.60 -7.06 7.83
CA ALA A 109 -10.54 -6.10 8.93
C ALA A 109 -9.09 -5.90 9.42
N ALA A 110 -8.86 -4.87 10.24
CA ALA A 110 -7.58 -4.64 10.87
C ALA A 110 -7.14 -5.86 11.69
N ILE A 111 -5.86 -6.19 11.66
CA ILE A 111 -5.34 -7.40 12.32
C ILE A 111 -5.55 -7.36 13.84
N SER A 112 -5.51 -6.17 14.44
CA SER A 112 -5.84 -5.89 15.84
C SER A 112 -7.21 -6.43 16.24
N THR A 113 -8.21 -6.31 15.36
CA THR A 113 -9.57 -6.81 15.58
C THR A 113 -9.69 -8.33 15.44
N MET A 114 -8.79 -8.98 14.70
CA MET A 114 -8.83 -10.42 14.46
C MET A 114 -8.52 -11.26 15.71
N HIS A 115 -7.84 -10.68 16.70
CA HIS A 115 -7.59 -11.36 17.98
C HIS A 115 -8.89 -11.78 18.65
N THR A 116 -9.87 -10.89 18.66
CA THR A 116 -11.16 -11.07 19.34
C THR A 116 -12.29 -11.55 18.43
N HIS A 117 -12.10 -11.51 17.10
CA HIS A 117 -13.11 -11.89 16.11
C HIS A 117 -12.72 -13.14 15.29
N PRO A 118 -13.11 -14.35 15.74
CA PRO A 118 -12.85 -15.60 15.00
C PRO A 118 -13.44 -15.63 13.59
N ALA A 119 -14.58 -14.95 13.38
CA ALA A 119 -15.22 -14.84 12.07
C ALA A 119 -14.33 -14.12 11.04
N ALA A 120 -13.60 -13.08 11.45
CA ALA A 120 -12.69 -12.34 10.58
C ALA A 120 -11.51 -13.21 10.12
N LYS A 121 -10.95 -14.02 11.03
CA LYS A 121 -9.90 -15.02 10.70
C LYS A 121 -10.40 -16.05 9.70
N LYS A 122 -11.61 -16.58 9.91
CA LYS A 122 -12.22 -17.57 9.00
C LYS A 122 -12.47 -16.97 7.62
N ALA A 123 -12.96 -15.74 7.53
CA ALA A 123 -13.19 -15.06 6.26
C ALA A 123 -11.88 -14.87 5.47
N LEU A 124 -10.82 -14.42 6.14
CA LEU A 124 -9.49 -14.32 5.51
C LEU A 124 -8.99 -15.68 5.02
N TRP A 125 -9.13 -16.74 5.82
CA TRP A 125 -8.72 -18.07 5.40
C TRP A 125 -9.50 -18.58 4.17
N GLN A 126 -10.80 -18.31 4.11
CA GLN A 126 -11.62 -18.65 2.94
C GLN A 126 -11.16 -17.91 1.68
N GLN A 127 -10.74 -16.64 1.80
CA GLN A 127 -10.15 -15.90 0.68
C GLN A 127 -8.84 -16.54 0.22
N ILE A 128 -7.94 -16.90 1.14
CA ILE A 128 -6.67 -17.56 0.80
C ILE A 128 -6.96 -18.87 0.04
N CYS A 129 -7.85 -19.71 0.56
CA CYS A 129 -8.23 -20.97 -0.09
C CYS A 129 -8.86 -20.77 -1.48
N SER A 130 -9.50 -19.62 -1.74
CA SER A 130 -10.12 -19.38 -3.05
C SER A 130 -9.12 -19.25 -4.20
N TYR A 131 -7.87 -18.93 -3.87
CA TYR A 131 -6.76 -18.79 -4.83
C TYR A 131 -5.91 -20.06 -4.97
N ASP A 132 -6.15 -21.08 -4.13
CA ASP A 132 -5.47 -22.39 -4.19
C ASP A 132 -6.15 -23.38 -5.17
N ASN A 133 -7.16 -22.94 -5.92
CA ASN A 133 -7.93 -23.74 -6.90
C ASN A 133 -7.37 -23.66 -8.32
#